data_AF-A0A0W1KHZ1-F1
#
_entry.id   AF-A0A0W1KHZ1-F1
#
_cell.length_a   1.000
_cell.length_b   1.000
_cell.length_c   1.000
_cell.angle_alpha   90.00
_cell.angle_beta   90.00
_cell.angle_gamma   90.00
#
_symmetry.space_group_name_H-M   'P 1'
#
loop_
_entity.id
_entity.type
_entity.pdbx_description
1 polymer ?
#
loop_
_entity_poly.entity_id
_entity_poly.type
_entity_poly.pdbx_seq_one_letter_code
_entity_poly.pdbx_strand_id
1 'polypeptide(L)'
;MADDPHGFLTWGNGEKIGGIVGVGPWAEEHPGEPVPDDPRYDPELLAAGDRRNVTDRFRYWRVEAIHAELEKSRSALHVAIENLEHDLNIGSIVRTGNAFNVGGVHIVGRRKWNRRGALVTDRYLNIYHRPDAAALADWAREVGYTLVAVDNTGDTEPIETADLPEKAVLVFGQESVGISDELRAVCPRAVYIPQFGSTRSLNVAAAAAIAQHEWVRRHRPLGAGAGE
;
A
#
# COMPACT_ATOMS: atom_id res chain seq x y z
N MET A 1 -18.20 -15.00 13.40
CA MET A 1 -18.03 -14.32 12.10
C MET A 1 -17.29 -15.27 11.20
N ALA A 2 -17.82 -15.61 10.03
CA ALA A 2 -17.14 -16.51 9.11
C ALA A 2 -15.92 -15.78 8.54
N ASP A 3 -14.73 -16.36 8.71
CA ASP A 3 -13.55 -15.98 7.93
C ASP A 3 -13.93 -16.09 6.45
N ASP A 4 -13.79 -15.00 5.70
CA ASP A 4 -13.95 -15.01 4.26
C ASP A 4 -12.84 -15.92 3.68
N PRO A 5 -13.21 -17.01 2.97
CA PRO A 5 -12.24 -17.98 2.42
C PRO A 5 -11.34 -17.37 1.33
N HIS A 6 -11.56 -16.12 0.94
CA HIS A 6 -10.75 -15.38 -0.03
C HIS A 6 -9.75 -14.40 0.60
N GLY A 7 -9.70 -14.29 1.94
CA GLY A 7 -8.76 -13.38 2.63
C GLY A 7 -9.07 -11.89 2.46
N PHE A 8 -10.26 -11.54 1.95
CA PHE A 8 -10.74 -10.17 1.96
C PHE A 8 -11.06 -9.75 3.40
N LEU A 9 -10.62 -8.54 3.77
CA LEU A 9 -11.25 -7.84 4.89
C LEU A 9 -12.65 -7.47 4.42
N THR A 10 -13.66 -8.22 4.85
CA THR A 10 -15.05 -7.83 4.67
C THR A 10 -15.22 -6.44 5.27
N TRP A 11 -15.69 -5.49 4.45
CA TRP A 11 -16.26 -4.27 4.97
C TRP A 11 -17.52 -4.73 5.69
N GLY A 12 -17.42 -5.03 6.98
CA GLY A 12 -18.59 -5.33 7.80
C GLY A 12 -19.57 -4.16 7.75
N ASN A 13 -20.78 -4.42 8.23
CA ASN A 13 -22.03 -3.67 8.03
C ASN A 13 -21.90 -2.14 8.20
N GLY A 14 -21.23 -1.48 7.27
CA GLY A 14 -20.94 -0.05 7.25
C GLY A 14 -22.19 0.75 6.97
N GLU A 15 -23.22 0.56 7.78
CA GLU A 15 -24.31 1.49 7.91
C GLU A 15 -23.69 2.83 8.26
N LYS A 16 -23.67 3.71 7.26
CA LYS A 16 -23.45 5.13 7.44
C LYS A 16 -24.62 5.68 8.26
N ILE A 17 -24.64 5.42 9.57
CA ILE A 17 -25.54 6.14 10.46
C ILE A 17 -25.00 7.58 10.54
N GLY A 18 -25.61 8.50 9.79
CA GLY A 18 -25.26 9.93 9.80
C GLY A 18 -23.97 10.34 9.08
N GLY A 19 -23.38 9.48 8.25
CA GLY A 19 -22.19 9.82 7.45
C GLY A 19 -20.85 9.82 8.20
N ILE A 20 -20.81 9.24 9.41
CA ILE A 20 -19.59 9.10 10.21
C ILE A 20 -18.99 7.71 9.96
N VAL A 21 -17.71 7.66 9.56
CA VAL A 21 -16.94 6.40 9.49
C VAL A 21 -16.45 6.08 10.90
N GLY A 22 -16.81 4.91 11.43
CA GLY A 22 -16.36 4.46 12.75
C GLY A 22 -17.42 3.74 13.54
N VAL A 23 -17.11 3.49 14.80
CA VAL A 23 -17.96 2.84 15.81
C VAL A 23 -17.92 3.66 17.10
N GLY A 24 -19.01 3.63 17.87
CA GLY A 24 -19.10 4.24 19.20
C GLY A 24 -18.28 3.48 20.25
N PRO A 25 -18.35 3.92 21.52
CA PRO A 25 -17.79 3.20 22.66
C PRO A 25 -18.23 1.72 22.69
N TRP A 26 -17.35 0.83 23.16
CA TRP A 26 -17.62 -0.61 23.22
C TRP A 26 -18.92 -0.94 23.96
N ALA A 27 -19.17 -0.27 25.09
CA ALA A 27 -20.38 -0.51 25.89
C ALA A 27 -21.69 -0.17 25.17
N GLU A 28 -21.64 0.72 24.17
CA GLU A 28 -22.80 1.12 23.35
C GLU A 28 -23.00 0.17 22.17
N GLU A 29 -21.91 -0.21 21.48
CA GLU A 29 -21.94 -1.09 20.31
C GLU A 29 -22.13 -2.57 20.68
N HIS A 30 -21.70 -2.97 21.89
CA HIS A 30 -21.73 -4.34 22.40
C HIS A 30 -22.43 -4.40 23.78
N PRO A 31 -23.73 -4.05 23.87
CA PRO A 31 -24.43 -3.96 25.14
C PRO A 31 -24.51 -5.32 25.85
N GLY A 32 -23.94 -5.38 27.05
CA GLY A 32 -23.92 -6.61 27.87
C GLY A 32 -22.72 -7.52 27.64
N GLU A 33 -21.84 -7.21 26.68
CA GLU A 33 -20.57 -7.91 26.50
C GLU A 33 -19.48 -7.30 27.39
N PRO A 34 -18.61 -8.10 28.03
CA PRO A 34 -17.48 -7.58 28.78
C PRO A 34 -16.50 -6.86 27.84
N VAL A 35 -15.84 -5.82 28.35
CA VAL A 35 -14.74 -5.17 27.63
C VAL A 35 -13.64 -6.21 27.38
N PRO A 36 -13.10 -6.33 26.15
CA PRO A 36 -12.06 -7.31 25.86
C PRO A 36 -10.80 -7.11 26.72
N ASP A 37 -10.35 -8.18 27.38
CA ASP A 37 -9.07 -8.23 28.10
C ASP A 37 -7.98 -8.81 27.18
N ASP A 38 -7.66 -8.05 26.13
CA ASP A 38 -6.64 -8.42 25.14
C ASP A 38 -5.71 -7.21 24.88
N PRO A 39 -4.37 -7.39 24.98
CA PRO A 39 -3.41 -6.28 24.86
C PRO A 39 -3.40 -5.61 23.48
N ARG A 40 -4.00 -6.23 22.46
CA ARG A 40 -4.17 -5.62 21.14
C ARG A 40 -5.16 -4.46 21.16
N TYR A 41 -6.10 -4.44 22.11
CA TYR A 41 -7.10 -3.40 22.21
C TYR A 41 -6.53 -2.14 22.90
N ASP A 42 -6.98 -1.00 22.42
CA ASP A 42 -6.66 0.31 22.98
C ASP A 42 -7.77 0.73 23.96
N PRO A 43 -7.48 0.92 25.26
CA PRO A 43 -8.47 1.31 26.25
C PRO A 43 -9.18 2.63 25.94
N GLU A 44 -8.49 3.59 25.31
CA GLU A 44 -9.08 4.88 24.96
C GLU A 44 -10.09 4.73 23.81
N LEU A 45 -9.76 3.93 22.81
CA LEU A 45 -10.69 3.64 21.71
C LEU A 45 -11.89 2.83 22.17
N LEU A 46 -11.69 1.86 23.07
CA LEU A 46 -12.79 1.11 23.69
C LEU A 46 -13.75 2.03 24.45
N ALA A 47 -13.23 3.04 25.16
CA ALA A 47 -14.02 3.96 25.96
C ALA A 47 -14.67 5.09 25.15
N ALA A 48 -14.01 5.62 24.12
CA ALA A 48 -14.44 6.80 23.37
C ALA A 48 -15.01 6.49 21.97
N GLY A 49 -14.89 5.25 21.52
CA GLY A 49 -15.18 4.84 20.15
C GLY A 49 -14.00 4.98 19.21
N ASP A 50 -14.09 4.32 18.06
CA ASP A 50 -13.04 4.29 17.05
C ASP A 50 -13.52 4.87 15.71
N ARG A 51 -13.06 6.09 15.43
CA ARG A 51 -13.38 6.84 14.20
C ARG A 51 -12.32 6.72 13.10
N ARG A 52 -11.32 5.85 13.27
CA ARG A 52 -10.26 5.68 12.27
C ARG A 52 -10.82 5.04 11.00
N ASN A 53 -10.16 5.22 9.88
CA ASN A 53 -10.54 4.52 8.64
C ASN A 53 -9.86 3.15 8.57
N VAL A 54 -10.26 2.24 9.46
CA VAL A 54 -9.83 0.84 9.49
C VAL A 54 -11.03 -0.07 9.28
N THR A 55 -10.81 -1.27 8.77
CA THR A 55 -11.85 -2.29 8.61
C THR A 55 -12.32 -2.80 9.97
N ASP A 56 -13.52 -3.38 10.02
CA ASP A 56 -14.17 -3.75 11.28
C ASP A 56 -13.35 -4.72 12.15
N ARG A 57 -12.62 -5.65 11.52
CA ARG A 57 -11.68 -6.55 12.21
C ARG A 57 -10.65 -5.84 13.09
N PHE A 58 -10.26 -4.62 12.72
CA PHE A 58 -9.21 -3.85 13.39
C PHE A 58 -9.75 -2.75 14.30
N ARG A 59 -11.08 -2.69 14.48
CA ARG A 59 -11.69 -1.69 15.36
C ARG A 59 -11.20 -1.85 16.77
N TYR A 60 -10.94 -0.71 17.41
CA TYR A 60 -10.41 -0.59 18.76
C TYR A 60 -8.98 -1.11 18.95
N TRP A 61 -8.36 -1.73 17.94
CA TRP A 61 -6.99 -2.21 18.08
C TRP A 61 -5.99 -1.07 18.08
N ARG A 62 -4.93 -1.22 18.86
CA ARG A 62 -3.74 -0.35 18.83
C ARG A 62 -3.12 -0.37 17.44
N VAL A 63 -2.51 0.74 17.06
CA VAL A 63 -1.84 0.87 15.75
C VAL A 63 -0.78 -0.21 15.57
N GLU A 64 -0.01 -0.50 16.62
CA GLU A 64 1.06 -1.50 16.63
C GLU A 64 0.50 -2.91 16.47
N ALA A 65 -0.68 -3.19 17.04
CA ALA A 65 -1.35 -4.48 16.89
C ALA A 65 -1.84 -4.69 15.45
N ILE A 66 -2.40 -3.64 14.82
CA ILE A 66 -2.80 -3.68 13.41
C ILE A 66 -1.57 -3.89 12.52
N HIS A 67 -0.50 -3.12 12.74
CA HIS A 67 0.74 -3.24 11.98
C HIS A 67 1.33 -4.66 12.07
N ALA A 68 1.46 -5.20 13.28
CA ALA A 68 1.98 -6.54 13.51
C ALA A 68 1.11 -7.65 12.90
N GLU A 69 -0.21 -7.47 12.87
CA GLU A 69 -1.13 -8.43 12.24
C GLU A 69 -1.02 -8.39 10.71
N LEU A 70 -0.93 -7.20 10.12
CA LEU A 70 -0.75 -7.04 8.67
C LEU A 70 0.59 -7.59 8.19
N GLU A 71 1.64 -7.47 9.01
CA GLU A 71 2.98 -8.00 8.73
C GLU A 71 2.98 -9.50 8.38
N LYS A 72 2.13 -10.28 9.05
CA LYS A 72 2.01 -11.74 8.84
C LYS A 72 1.56 -12.13 7.44
N SER A 73 0.91 -11.20 6.72
CA SER A 73 0.30 -11.46 5.41
C SER A 73 0.65 -10.40 4.37
N ARG A 74 1.75 -9.65 4.57
CA ARG A 74 2.23 -8.70 3.55
C ARG A 74 2.58 -9.41 2.26
N SER A 75 2.34 -8.74 1.14
CA SER A 75 2.71 -9.27 -0.17
C SER A 75 4.22 -9.15 -0.41
N ALA A 76 4.72 -9.96 -1.35
CA ALA A 76 6.08 -9.84 -1.88
C ALA A 76 6.24 -8.60 -2.81
N LEU A 77 5.26 -7.71 -2.86
CA LEU A 77 5.32 -6.45 -3.61
C LEU A 77 5.81 -5.34 -2.71
N HIS A 78 6.76 -4.56 -3.21
CA HIS A 78 7.16 -3.28 -2.65
C HIS A 78 6.94 -2.17 -3.69
N VAL A 79 6.91 -0.92 -3.22
CA VAL A 79 6.81 0.26 -4.08
C VAL A 79 7.97 1.19 -3.77
N ALA A 80 8.60 1.78 -4.79
CA ALA A 80 9.55 2.87 -4.63
C ALA A 80 9.07 4.11 -5.38
N ILE A 81 9.16 5.26 -4.73
CA ILE A 81 8.80 6.55 -5.33
C ILE A 81 9.92 7.55 -5.10
N GLU A 82 10.32 8.22 -6.18
CA GLU A 82 11.32 9.27 -6.13
C GLU A 82 10.77 10.58 -5.52
N ASN A 83 11.55 11.20 -4.64
CA ASN A 83 11.18 12.42 -3.93
C ASN A 83 12.27 13.50 -4.05
N LEU A 84 12.31 14.19 -5.19
CA LEU A 84 13.32 15.22 -5.48
C LEU A 84 12.79 16.65 -5.26
N GLU A 85 11.55 16.93 -5.67
CA GLU A 85 10.98 18.28 -5.68
C GLU A 85 9.54 18.32 -5.16
N HIS A 86 8.60 17.58 -5.77
CA HIS A 86 7.18 17.59 -5.43
C HIS A 86 6.71 16.25 -4.87
N ASP A 87 6.05 16.28 -3.71
CA ASP A 87 5.73 15.08 -2.91
C ASP A 87 4.23 14.83 -2.72
N LEU A 88 3.36 15.57 -3.43
CA LEU A 88 1.91 15.55 -3.24
C LEU A 88 1.27 14.16 -3.46
N ASN A 89 1.85 13.36 -4.35
CA ASN A 89 1.33 12.05 -4.71
C ASN A 89 1.84 10.91 -3.82
N ILE A 90 2.91 11.14 -3.04
CA ILE A 90 3.53 10.09 -2.21
C ILE A 90 2.51 9.54 -1.20
N GLY A 91 1.71 10.39 -0.57
CA GLY A 91 0.66 9.94 0.36
C GLY A 91 -0.38 9.04 -0.30
N SER A 92 -0.82 9.36 -1.51
CA SER A 92 -1.78 8.53 -2.25
C SER A 92 -1.20 7.18 -2.64
N ILE A 93 0.08 7.13 -3.00
CA ILE A 93 0.81 5.87 -3.29
C ILE A 93 0.93 5.03 -2.02
N VAL A 94 1.31 5.62 -0.89
CA VAL A 94 1.37 4.94 0.41
C VAL A 94 0.01 4.37 0.81
N ARG A 95 -1.06 5.16 0.64
CA ARG A 95 -2.43 4.71 0.92
C ARG A 95 -2.84 3.51 0.07
N THR A 96 -2.46 3.52 -1.20
CA THR A 96 -2.70 2.41 -2.13
C THR A 96 -1.91 1.16 -1.72
N GLY A 97 -0.65 1.34 -1.31
CA GLY A 97 0.17 0.26 -0.76
C GLY A 97 -0.47 -0.40 0.46
N ASN A 98 -1.13 0.39 1.32
CA ASN A 98 -1.84 -0.13 2.49
C ASN A 98 -3.04 -0.97 2.07
N ALA A 99 -3.81 -0.50 1.09
CA ALA A 99 -4.97 -1.21 0.58
C ALA A 99 -4.61 -2.59 -0.01
N PHE A 100 -3.45 -2.72 -0.65
CA PHE A 100 -2.95 -3.99 -1.19
C PHE A 100 -2.05 -4.78 -0.23
N ASN A 101 -1.87 -4.29 1.01
CA ASN A 101 -0.96 -4.83 2.02
C ASN A 101 0.45 -5.13 1.48
N VAL A 102 1.07 -4.15 0.82
CA VAL A 102 2.43 -4.27 0.28
C VAL A 102 3.46 -4.51 1.41
N GLY A 103 4.57 -5.17 1.07
CA GLY A 103 5.70 -5.41 1.96
C GLY A 103 6.36 -4.12 2.47
N GLY A 104 6.35 -3.07 1.66
CA GLY A 104 6.73 -1.73 2.09
C GLY A 104 6.77 -0.70 0.97
N VAL A 105 6.95 0.56 1.37
CA VAL A 105 7.12 1.70 0.47
C VAL A 105 8.46 2.37 0.74
N HIS A 106 9.26 2.51 -0.31
CA HIS A 106 10.58 3.14 -0.31
C HIS A 106 10.47 4.57 -0.84
N ILE A 107 10.85 5.53 -0.01
CA ILE A 107 10.98 6.94 -0.41
C ILE A 107 12.44 7.17 -0.78
N VAL A 108 12.70 7.41 -2.07
CA VAL A 108 14.04 7.58 -2.62
C VAL A 108 14.36 9.08 -2.72
N GLY A 109 15.55 9.51 -2.28
CA GLY A 109 15.93 10.92 -2.27
C GLY A 109 15.60 11.61 -0.94
N ARG A 110 14.77 12.66 -0.96
CA ARG A 110 14.49 13.44 0.26
C ARG A 110 13.71 12.60 1.28
N ARG A 111 14.15 12.65 2.54
CA ARG A 111 13.55 11.88 3.64
C ARG A 111 12.15 12.37 4.05
N LYS A 112 11.93 13.69 3.97
CA LYS A 112 10.65 14.30 4.33
C LYS A 112 9.73 14.32 3.11
N TRP A 113 8.47 13.98 3.33
CA TRP A 113 7.44 13.95 2.31
C TRP A 113 6.07 14.29 2.92
N ASN A 114 5.13 14.70 2.07
CA ASN A 114 3.79 15.11 2.46
C ASN A 114 2.87 13.92 2.76
N ARG A 115 2.63 13.68 4.05
CA ARG A 115 1.80 12.57 4.55
C ARG A 115 0.30 12.81 4.44
N ARG A 116 -0.16 14.00 4.02
CA ARG A 116 -1.59 14.35 4.02
C ARG A 116 -2.41 13.37 3.17
N GLY A 117 -1.90 13.00 2.00
CA GLY A 117 -2.58 12.04 1.10
C GLY A 117 -2.66 10.61 1.65
N ALA A 118 -1.83 10.26 2.63
CA ALA A 118 -1.82 8.91 3.22
C ALA A 118 -3.01 8.69 4.16
N LEU A 119 -3.66 9.74 4.65
CA LEU A 119 -4.77 9.64 5.61
C LEU A 119 -4.43 8.70 6.80
N VAL A 120 -3.22 8.85 7.35
CA VAL A 120 -2.70 8.09 8.51
C VAL A 120 -2.39 6.61 8.21
N THR A 121 -2.63 6.13 7.00
CA THR A 121 -2.29 4.74 6.62
C THR A 121 -0.79 4.44 6.62
N ASP A 122 0.05 5.48 6.60
CA ASP A 122 1.50 5.36 6.75
C ASP A 122 1.91 4.70 8.07
N ARG A 123 1.03 4.68 9.08
CA ARG A 123 1.28 4.02 10.37
C ARG A 123 1.08 2.50 10.35
N TYR A 124 0.37 1.97 9.36
CA TYR A 124 0.03 0.54 9.25
C TYR A 124 0.91 -0.20 8.23
N LEU A 125 1.92 0.48 7.68
CA LEU A 125 2.84 -0.02 6.67
C LEU A 125 4.30 0.16 7.08
N ASN A 126 5.19 -0.56 6.41
CA ASN A 126 6.62 -0.31 6.48
C ASN A 126 7.01 0.79 5.49
N ILE A 127 7.53 1.91 6.01
CA ILE A 127 8.04 3.02 5.22
C ILE A 127 9.56 3.09 5.38
N TYR A 128 10.28 2.95 4.27
CA TYR A 128 11.73 2.96 4.21
C TYR A 128 12.23 4.22 3.53
N HIS A 129 13.27 4.85 4.08
CA HIS A 129 13.99 5.91 3.38
C HIS A 129 15.21 5.32 2.68
N ARG A 130 15.42 5.68 1.41
CA ARG A 130 16.63 5.40 0.65
C ARG A 130 17.24 6.74 0.23
N PRO A 131 18.53 7.01 0.53
CA PRO A 131 19.14 8.28 0.16
C PRO A 131 19.18 8.50 -1.36
N ASP A 132 19.34 7.44 -2.15
CA ASP A 132 19.48 7.48 -3.61
C ASP A 132 19.07 6.15 -4.26
N ALA A 133 19.15 6.09 -5.60
CA ALA A 133 18.86 4.91 -6.40
C ALA A 133 19.79 3.73 -6.10
N ALA A 134 21.07 3.99 -5.83
CA ALA A 134 22.05 2.94 -5.52
C ALA A 134 21.70 2.23 -4.20
N ALA A 135 21.32 2.97 -3.17
CA ALA A 135 20.89 2.41 -1.90
C ALA A 135 19.59 1.60 -2.01
N LEU A 136 18.68 1.96 -2.92
CA LEU A 136 17.51 1.13 -3.24
C LEU A 136 17.94 -0.18 -3.92
N ALA A 137 18.83 -0.09 -4.91
CA ALA A 137 19.32 -1.23 -5.68
C ALA A 137 20.09 -2.23 -4.81
N ASP A 138 20.95 -1.74 -3.92
CA ASP A 138 21.71 -2.57 -2.98
C ASP A 138 20.79 -3.36 -2.05
N TRP A 139 19.80 -2.68 -1.46
CA TRP A 139 18.80 -3.35 -0.65
C TRP A 139 18.04 -4.40 -1.45
N ALA A 140 17.53 -4.05 -2.64
CA ALA A 140 16.75 -4.97 -3.47
C ALA A 140 17.56 -6.21 -3.85
N ARG A 141 18.84 -6.04 -4.20
CA ARG A 141 19.78 -7.13 -4.46
C ARG A 141 20.01 -8.02 -3.24
N GLU A 142 20.21 -7.41 -2.06
CA GLU A 142 20.44 -8.14 -0.81
C GLU A 142 19.24 -9.01 -0.42
N VAL A 143 18.01 -8.50 -0.60
CA VAL A 143 16.78 -9.22 -0.21
C VAL A 143 16.14 -10.04 -1.35
N GLY A 144 16.73 -10.00 -2.54
CA GLY A 144 16.28 -10.78 -3.71
C GLY A 144 15.01 -10.25 -4.38
N TYR A 145 14.85 -8.93 -4.44
CA TYR A 145 13.75 -8.24 -5.14
C TYR A 145 14.21 -7.68 -6.49
N THR A 146 13.33 -7.76 -7.49
CA THR A 146 13.56 -7.16 -8.81
C THR A 146 12.99 -5.75 -8.87
N LEU A 147 13.81 -4.75 -9.22
CA LEU A 147 13.34 -3.39 -9.51
C LEU A 147 12.68 -3.36 -10.89
N VAL A 148 11.45 -2.85 -10.96
CA VAL A 148 10.68 -2.71 -12.20
C VAL A 148 10.25 -1.26 -12.34
N ALA A 149 10.84 -0.53 -13.28
CA ALA A 149 10.43 0.84 -13.57
C ALA A 149 9.03 0.86 -14.19
N VAL A 150 8.18 1.77 -13.73
CA VAL A 150 6.90 2.07 -14.37
C VAL A 150 7.01 3.43 -15.03
N ASP A 151 7.26 3.41 -16.33
CA ASP A 151 7.48 4.61 -17.13
C ASP A 151 6.99 4.35 -18.57
N ASN A 152 6.56 5.39 -19.27
CA ASN A 152 6.07 5.29 -20.65
C ASN A 152 7.10 5.73 -21.70
N THR A 153 8.37 5.81 -21.30
CA THR A 153 9.49 6.20 -22.16
C THR A 153 10.57 5.12 -22.21
N GLY A 154 11.35 5.11 -23.30
CA GLY A 154 12.45 4.17 -23.48
C GLY A 154 12.01 2.75 -23.81
N ASP A 155 12.94 1.81 -23.66
CA ASP A 155 12.69 0.38 -23.86
C ASP A 155 11.81 -0.16 -22.71
N THR A 156 10.54 -0.39 -23.02
CA THR A 156 9.48 -0.74 -22.07
C THR A 156 8.47 -1.70 -22.71
N GLU A 157 7.88 -2.55 -21.88
CA GLU A 157 6.85 -3.51 -22.30
C GLU A 157 5.47 -3.14 -21.72
N PRO A 158 4.35 -3.45 -22.42
CA PRO A 158 3.03 -3.23 -21.85
C PRO A 158 2.87 -4.02 -20.56
N ILE A 159 2.40 -3.35 -19.49
CA ILE A 159 2.34 -3.94 -18.16
C ILE A 159 1.49 -5.22 -18.12
N GLU A 160 0.48 -5.35 -18.98
CA GLU A 160 -0.44 -6.49 -19.09
C GLU A 160 0.22 -7.75 -19.66
N THR A 161 1.30 -7.60 -20.44
CA THR A 161 1.98 -8.71 -21.14
C THR A 161 3.40 -8.92 -20.64
N ALA A 162 4.03 -7.90 -20.06
CA ALA A 162 5.36 -7.98 -19.50
C ALA A 162 5.43 -9.01 -18.37
N ASP A 163 6.60 -9.59 -18.14
CA ASP A 163 6.85 -10.37 -16.92
C ASP A 163 6.96 -9.44 -15.70
N LEU A 164 6.05 -9.63 -14.74
CA LEU A 164 6.05 -8.93 -13.45
C LEU A 164 6.42 -9.95 -12.36
N PRO A 165 7.66 -9.95 -11.83
CA PRO A 165 8.08 -10.91 -10.82
C PRO A 165 7.22 -10.84 -9.54
N GLU A 166 7.08 -11.96 -8.84
CA GLU A 166 6.42 -11.98 -7.54
C GLU A 166 7.17 -11.11 -6.52
N LYS A 167 8.49 -11.30 -6.38
CA LYS A 167 9.35 -10.40 -5.58
C LYS A 167 9.74 -9.17 -6.39
N ALA A 168 8.87 -8.18 -6.43
CA ALA A 168 9.06 -6.95 -7.20
C ALA A 168 9.04 -5.69 -6.34
N VAL A 169 9.81 -4.69 -6.77
CA VAL A 169 9.65 -3.29 -6.38
C VAL A 169 9.17 -2.54 -7.62
N LEU A 170 7.94 -2.03 -7.59
CA LEU A 170 7.46 -1.13 -8.64
C LEU A 170 8.03 0.27 -8.38
N VAL A 171 8.82 0.78 -9.32
CA VAL A 171 9.59 2.01 -9.18
C VAL A 171 8.96 3.12 -10.00
N PHE A 172 8.64 4.22 -9.33
CA PHE A 172 8.00 5.39 -9.90
C PHE A 172 8.91 6.61 -9.78
N GLY A 173 8.97 7.38 -10.86
CA GLY A 173 9.59 8.69 -10.87
C GLY A 173 8.69 9.78 -10.28
N GLN A 174 9.12 11.02 -10.45
CA GLN A 174 8.34 12.18 -10.02
C GLN A 174 7.32 12.59 -11.10
N GLU A 175 6.15 13.10 -10.67
CA GLU A 175 5.04 13.52 -11.55
C GLU A 175 5.48 14.41 -12.74
N SER A 176 6.35 15.38 -12.49
CA SER A 176 6.69 16.42 -13.46
C SER A 176 7.75 16.01 -14.49
N VAL A 177 8.67 15.13 -14.08
CA VAL A 177 9.88 14.82 -14.85
C VAL A 177 9.99 13.35 -15.24
N GLY A 178 9.14 12.49 -14.69
CA GLY A 178 9.25 11.05 -14.85
C GLY A 178 10.33 10.47 -13.94
N ILE A 179 10.83 9.29 -14.33
CA ILE A 179 11.91 8.60 -13.62
C ILE A 179 13.26 9.23 -13.96
N SER A 180 14.10 9.49 -12.96
CA SER A 180 15.47 9.95 -13.22
C SER A 180 16.29 8.89 -13.95
N ASP A 181 17.33 9.33 -14.68
CA ASP A 181 18.25 8.41 -15.36
C ASP A 181 18.94 7.47 -14.36
N GLU A 182 19.30 7.98 -13.18
CA GLU A 182 19.92 7.20 -12.11
C GLU A 182 19.00 6.10 -11.59
N LEU A 183 17.72 6.41 -11.40
CA LEU A 183 16.73 5.44 -10.91
C LEU A 183 16.33 4.45 -12.02
N ARG A 184 16.24 4.89 -13.27
CA ARG A 184 15.98 4.03 -14.42
C ARG A 184 17.13 3.05 -14.68
N ALA A 185 18.37 3.49 -14.47
CA ALA A 185 19.58 2.69 -14.69
C ALA A 185 19.69 1.48 -13.73
N VAL A 186 19.13 1.58 -12.53
CA VAL A 186 19.12 0.46 -11.58
C VAL A 186 17.95 -0.51 -11.78
N CYS A 187 17.03 -0.21 -12.70
CA CYS A 187 15.88 -1.07 -12.99
C CYS A 187 16.19 -2.03 -14.15
N PRO A 188 16.38 -3.34 -13.90
CA PRO A 188 16.62 -4.32 -14.96
C PRO A 188 15.40 -4.54 -15.86
N ARG A 189 14.21 -4.09 -15.45
CA ARG A 189 12.97 -4.17 -16.23
C ARG A 189 12.25 -2.83 -16.19
N ALA A 190 11.51 -2.55 -17.26
CA ALA A 190 10.65 -1.37 -17.32
C ALA A 190 9.36 -1.71 -18.06
N VAL A 191 8.24 -1.22 -17.53
CA VAL A 191 6.91 -1.46 -18.06
C VAL A 191 6.14 -0.15 -18.19
N TYR A 192 5.19 -0.10 -19.10
CA TYR A 192 4.29 1.04 -19.23
C TYR A 192 2.83 0.61 -19.16
N ILE A 193 1.97 1.54 -18.74
CA ILE A 193 0.51 1.36 -18.81
C ILE A 193 0.04 1.87 -20.18
N PRO A 194 -0.55 1.02 -21.04
CA PRO A 194 -1.12 1.45 -22.31
C PRO A 194 -2.13 2.58 -22.15
N GLN A 195 -1.99 3.62 -22.97
CA GLN A 195 -2.87 4.79 -23.01
C GLN A 195 -3.41 4.98 -24.42
N PHE A 196 -4.72 5.22 -24.54
CA PHE A 196 -5.42 5.37 -25.81
C PHE A 196 -6.02 6.77 -26.00
N GLY A 197 -5.73 7.69 -25.07
CA GLY A 197 -6.20 9.08 -25.09
C GLY A 197 -5.16 10.05 -25.63
N SER A 198 -5.44 11.34 -25.51
CA SER A 198 -4.58 12.44 -25.99
C SER A 198 -3.55 12.93 -24.97
N THR A 199 -3.58 12.43 -23.73
CA THR A 199 -2.65 12.82 -22.67
C THR A 199 -1.30 12.14 -22.84
N ARG A 200 -0.23 12.83 -22.45
CA ARG A 200 1.13 12.30 -22.55
C ARG A 200 1.49 11.32 -21.43
N SER A 201 0.79 11.37 -20.31
CA SER A 201 1.05 10.54 -19.14
C SER A 201 -0.19 10.44 -18.25
N LEU A 202 -0.16 9.46 -17.35
CA LEU A 202 -1.06 9.35 -16.22
C LEU A 202 -0.46 10.08 -15.01
N ASN A 203 -1.33 10.52 -14.10
CA ASN A 203 -0.88 10.91 -12.77
C ASN A 203 -0.15 9.74 -12.09
N VAL A 204 0.97 10.01 -11.41
CA VAL A 204 1.85 8.98 -10.84
C VAL A 204 1.16 8.16 -9.75
N ALA A 205 0.25 8.74 -8.96
CA ALA A 205 -0.50 7.96 -7.98
C ALA A 205 -1.52 7.03 -8.66
N ALA A 206 -2.15 7.48 -9.75
CA ALA A 206 -3.02 6.63 -10.56
C ALA A 206 -2.25 5.50 -11.26
N ALA A 207 -1.09 5.82 -11.85
CA ALA A 207 -0.19 4.83 -12.43
C ALA A 207 0.26 3.79 -11.39
N ALA A 208 0.62 4.25 -10.19
CA ALA A 208 0.99 3.37 -9.08
C ALA A 208 -0.15 2.47 -8.63
N ALA A 209 -1.39 2.96 -8.63
CA ALA A 209 -2.55 2.13 -8.30
C ALA A 209 -2.83 1.05 -9.35
N ILE A 210 -2.76 1.39 -10.64
CA ILE A 210 -2.94 0.43 -11.73
C ILE A 210 -1.85 -0.64 -11.69
N ALA A 211 -0.59 -0.23 -11.55
CA ALA A 211 0.53 -1.17 -11.54
C ALA A 211 0.52 -2.09 -10.31
N GLN A 212 0.20 -1.57 -9.12
CA GLN A 212 0.02 -2.41 -7.93
C GLN A 212 -1.14 -3.38 -8.09
N HIS A 213 -2.27 -2.93 -8.65
CA HIS A 213 -3.41 -3.81 -8.89
C HIS A 213 -3.09 -4.91 -9.90
N GLU A 214 -2.36 -4.60 -10.96
CA GLU A 214 -1.94 -5.58 -11.95
C GLU A 214 -1.00 -6.64 -11.35
N TRP A 215 -0.08 -6.24 -10.46
CA TRP A 215 0.71 -7.20 -9.69
C TRP A 215 -0.17 -8.08 -8.79
N VAL A 216 -1.11 -7.48 -8.05
CA VAL A 216 -2.04 -8.22 -7.16
C VAL A 216 -2.89 -9.21 -7.95
N ARG A 217 -3.40 -8.82 -9.12
CA ARG A 217 -4.19 -9.69 -10.00
C ARG A 217 -3.44 -10.97 -10.38
N ARG A 218 -2.11 -10.89 -10.54
CA ARG A 218 -1.25 -12.02 -10.94
C ARG A 218 -0.83 -12.90 -9.76
N HIS A 219 -0.43 -12.26 -8.66
CA HIS A 219 0.26 -12.93 -7.55
C HIS A 219 -0.61 -13.15 -6.32
N ARG A 220 -1.83 -12.59 -6.31
CA ARG A 220 -2.85 -12.79 -5.27
C ARG A 220 -4.20 -13.14 -5.89
N PRO A 221 -4.30 -14.25 -6.64
CA PRO A 221 -5.55 -14.66 -7.24
C PRO A 221 -6.61 -14.87 -6.16
N LEU A 222 -7.81 -14.34 -6.40
CA LEU A 222 -8.95 -14.50 -5.51
C LEU A 222 -9.35 -15.98 -5.48
N GLY A 223 -9.24 -16.65 -4.32
CA GLY A 223 -9.65 -18.06 -4.17
C GLY A 223 -8.59 -19.09 -3.78
N ALA A 224 -7.32 -18.71 -3.59
CA ALA A 224 -6.30 -19.66 -3.14
C ALA A 224 -6.33 -19.99 -1.62
N GLY A 225 -7.33 -19.53 -0.88
CA GLY A 225 -7.47 -19.72 0.58
C GLY A 225 -8.68 -20.57 1.01
N ALA A 226 -9.33 -21.25 0.07
CA ALA A 226 -10.50 -22.09 0.34
C ALA A 226 -10.18 -23.58 0.10
N GLY A 227 -9.33 -24.16 0.95
CA GLY A 227 -9.17 -25.62 1.08
C GLY A 227 -7.99 -26.23 0.33
N GLU A 228 -6.95 -26.57 1.09
CA GLU A 228 -6.53 -27.96 1.31
C GLU A 228 -6.36 -28.18 2.83
#